data_AF-A0AA86NFR5-F1
#
_entry.id   AF-A0AA86NFR5-F1
#
_cell.length_a   1.000
_cell.length_b   1.000
_cell.length_c   1.000
_cell.angle_alpha   90.00
_cell.angle_beta   90.00
_cell.angle_gamma   90.00
#
_symmetry.space_group_name_H-M   'P 1'
#
loop_
_entity.id
_entity.type
_entity.pdbx_description
1 polymer ?
#
loop_
_entity_poly.entity_id
_entity_poly.type
_entity_poly.pdbx_seq_one_letter_code
_entity_poly.pdbx_strand_id
1 'polypeptide(L)' 'MDPVLQQLLDAEHQKQVSTINLIASENFATETTLRPLSSCLSNKYAEGEPLKILNNLKA' A
#
# COMPACT_ATOMS: atom_id res chain seq x y z
N MET A 1 8.48 -15.80 4.84
CA MET A 1 7.17 -15.16 4.99
C MET A 1 6.46 -15.84 6.14
N ASP A 2 5.77 -15.08 7.01
CA ASP A 2 5.04 -15.65 8.15
C ASP A 2 3.88 -16.54 7.64
N PRO A 3 3.87 -17.85 7.93
CA PRO A 3 2.83 -18.77 7.46
C PRO A 3 1.43 -18.43 7.97
N VAL A 4 1.33 -17.92 9.20
CA VAL A 4 0.05 -17.53 9.80
C VAL A 4 -0.50 -16.30 9.07
N LEU A 5 0.37 -15.33 8.76
CA LEU A 5 -0.02 -14.16 7.99
C LEU A 5 -0.49 -14.51 6.58
N GLN A 6 0.22 -15.42 5.89
CA GLN A 6 -0.19 -15.87 4.56
C GLN A 6 -1.59 -16.51 4.59
N GLN A 7 -1.85 -17.40 5.56
CA GLN A 7 -3.15 -18.05 5.71
C GLN A 7 -4.29 -17.04 5.91
N LEU A 8 -4.05 -15.99 6.72
CA LEU A 8 -5.03 -14.94 6.95
C LEU A 8 -5.30 -14.11 5.68
N LEU A 9 -4.25 -13.78 4.93
CA LEU A 9 -4.38 -13.06 3.66
C LEU A 9 -5.17 -13.87 2.63
N ASP A 10 -4.88 -15.16 2.50
CA ASP A 10 -5.58 -16.05 1.57
C ASP A 10 -7.05 -16.21 1.94
N ALA A 11 -7.35 -16.35 3.24
CA ALA A 11 -8.71 -16.45 3.74
C ALA A 11 -9.52 -15.16 3.49
N GLU A 12 -8.92 -13.99 3.72
CA GLU A 12 -9.58 -12.70 3.45
C GLU A 12 -9.80 -12.47 1.96
N HIS A 13 -8.79 -12.77 1.12
CA HIS A 13 -8.91 -12.70 -0.32
C HIS A 13 -10.06 -13.58 -0.82
N GLN A 14 -10.14 -14.83 -0.35
CA GLN A 14 -11.22 -15.74 -0.72
C GLN A 14 -12.60 -15.19 -0.29
N LYS A 15 -12.71 -14.61 0.92
CA LYS A 15 -13.94 -13.97 1.39
C LYS A 15 -14.36 -12.83 0.47
N GLN A 16 -13.43 -11.95 0.09
CA GLN A 16 -13.73 -10.80 -0.76
C GLN A 16 -14.19 -11.23 -2.16
N VAL A 17 -13.56 -12.25 -2.74
CA VAL A 17 -13.92 -12.76 -4.07
C VAL A 17 -15.27 -13.52 -4.07
N SER A 18 -15.60 -14.22 -2.97
CA SER A 18 -16.85 -14.98 -2.88
C SER A 18 -18.05 -14.18 -2.38
N THR A 19 -17.87 -12.93 -1.94
CA THR A 19 -18.92 -12.12 -1.30
C THR A 19 -19.33 -10.95 -2.19
N ILE A 20 -20.63 -10.75 -2.37
CA ILE A 20 -21.14 -9.54 -3.00
C ILE A 20 -21.00 -8.39 -1.99
N ASN A 21 -20.14 -7.42 -2.30
CA ASN A 21 -19.96 -6.23 -1.47
C ASN A 21 -20.97 -5.14 -1.88
N LEU A 22 -21.84 -4.74 -0.95
CA LEU A 22 -22.86 -3.70 -1.15
C LEU A 22 -22.62 -2.45 -0.27
N ILE A 23 -21.47 -2.39 0.41
CA ILE A 23 -21.12 -1.25 1.26
C ILE A 23 -20.62 -0.12 0.36
N ALA A 24 -21.39 0.98 0.30
CA ALA A 24 -21.13 2.08 -0.64
C ALA A 24 -19.77 2.78 -0.47
N SER A 25 -19.16 2.70 0.72
CA SER A 25 -17.85 3.27 1.02
C SER A 25 -16.68 2.33 0.71
N GLU A 26 -16.93 1.07 0.42
CA GLU A 26 -15.88 0.09 0.13
C GLU A 26 -15.63 -0.06 -1.38
N ASN A 27 -14.39 -0.37 -1.74
CA ASN A 27 -13.98 -0.57 -3.13
C ASN A 27 -12.72 -1.44 -3.19
N PHE A 28 -12.37 -1.92 -4.39
CA PHE A 28 -11.17 -2.73 -4.65
C PHE A 28 -10.13 -1.91 -5.41
N ALA A 29 -8.95 -1.71 -4.80
CA ALA A 29 -7.84 -1.02 -5.45
C ALA A 29 -7.20 -1.89 -6.54
N THR A 30 -6.71 -1.24 -7.62
CA THR A 30 -5.98 -1.94 -8.69
C THR A 30 -4.58 -2.33 -8.26
N GLU A 31 -4.00 -3.34 -8.92
CA GLU A 31 -2.61 -3.76 -8.69
C GLU A 31 -1.62 -2.60 -8.89
N THR A 32 -1.86 -1.74 -9.88
CA THR A 32 -1.04 -0.54 -10.14
C THR A 32 -1.07 0.47 -9.00
N THR A 33 -2.16 0.54 -8.25
CA THR A 33 -2.30 1.40 -7.06
C THR A 33 -1.63 0.78 -5.84
N LEU A 34 -1.67 -0.55 -5.71
CA LEU A 34 -1.07 -1.28 -4.57
C LEU A 34 0.44 -1.44 -4.68
N ARG A 35 0.99 -1.62 -5.88
CA ARG A 35 2.43 -1.89 -6.12
C ARG A 35 3.37 -0.83 -5.50
N PRO A 36 3.09 0.49 -5.57
CA PRO A 36 3.96 1.49 -4.95
C PRO A 36 4.02 1.39 -3.42
N LEU A 37 2.99 0.85 -2.75
CA LEU A 37 2.94 0.74 -1.29
C LEU A 37 4.02 -0.19 -0.73
N SER A 38 4.38 -1.24 -1.47
CA SER A 38 5.46 -2.17 -1.14
C SER A 38 6.80 -1.80 -1.79
N SER A 39 6.89 -0.65 -2.42
CA SER A 39 8.15 -0.18 -3.03
C SER A 39 9.12 0.36 -1.99
N CYS A 40 10.35 0.65 -2.42
CA CYS A 40 11.37 1.28 -1.59
C CYS A 40 11.00 2.69 -1.09
N LEU A 41 9.93 3.31 -1.63
CA LEU A 41 9.45 4.61 -1.15
C LEU A 41 9.05 4.56 0.33
N SER A 42 8.54 3.42 0.81
CA SER A 42 8.19 3.21 2.23
C SER A 42 9.38 3.37 3.19
N ASN A 43 10.60 3.16 2.70
CA ASN A 43 11.82 3.29 3.50
C ASN A 43 12.31 4.75 3.58
N LYS A 44 11.74 5.65 2.76
CA LYS A 44 12.28 7.01 2.62
C LYS A 44 11.65 7.95 3.65
N TYR A 45 12.50 8.46 4.53
CA TYR A 45 12.19 9.64 5.33
C TYR A 45 12.43 10.90 4.49
N ALA A 46 11.40 11.73 4.27
CA ALA A 46 11.44 12.92 3.43
C ALA A 46 10.57 14.04 4.01
N GLU A 47 10.89 14.51 5.22
CA GLU A 47 10.22 15.65 5.83
C GLU A 47 10.39 16.96 5.06
N GLY A 48 9.37 17.80 5.11
CA GLY A 48 9.34 19.11 4.45
C GLY A 48 8.68 19.07 3.07
N GLU A 49 8.76 20.20 2.37
CA GLU A 49 8.15 20.36 1.05
C GLU A 49 9.09 19.88 -0.08
N PRO A 50 8.53 19.45 -1.23
CA PRO A 50 9.32 19.20 -2.43
C PRO A 50 10.27 20.38 -2.72
N LEU A 51 11.48 20.08 -3.20
CA LEU A 51 12.54 21.04 -3.55
C LEU A 51 13.24 21.77 -2.38
N LYS A 52 12.67 21.85 -1.17
CA LYS A 52 13.42 22.38 0.00
C LYS A 52 14.56 21.45 0.44
N ILE A 53 14.34 20.13 0.32
CA ILE A 53 15.34 19.11 0.66
C ILE A 53 16.55 19.14 -0.31
N LEU A 54 16.31 19.45 -1.59
CA LEU A 54 17.35 19.50 -2.62
C LEU A 54 18.26 20.74 -2.51
N ASN A 55 17.72 21.86 -2.03
CA ASN A 55 18.50 23.09 -1.89
C ASN A 55 19.51 23.01 -0.73
N ASN A 56 19.21 22.24 0.31
CA ASN A 56 20.12 22.01 1.44
C ASN A 56 21.26 21.02 1.12
N LEU A 57 21.18 20.31 -0.01
CA LEU A 57 22.23 19.39 -0.49
C LEU A 57 23.14 20.02 -1.55
N LYS A 58 22.83 21.25 -1.99
CA LYS A 58 23.60 22.00 -3.01
C LYS A 58 24.35 23.21 -2.43
N ALA A 59 24.40 23.34 -1.10
CA ALA A 59 25.18 24.36 -0.38
C ALA A 59 26.48 23.75 0.15
#